data_AF-A0A937F1W7-F1
#
_entry.id   AF-A0A937F1W7-F1
#
_cell.length_a   1.000
_cell.length_b   1.000
_cell.length_c   1.000
_cell.angle_alpha   90.00
_cell.angle_beta   90.00
_cell.angle_gamma   90.00
#
_symmetry.space_group_name_H-M   'P 1'
#
loop_
_entity.id
_entity.type
_entity.pdbx_description
1 polymer ?
#
loop_
_entity_poly.entity_id
_entity_poly.type
_entity_poly.pdbx_seq_one_letter_code
_entity_poly.pdbx_strand_id
1 'polypeptide(L)'
;MRQQLLVLGCSVFLIGFASPAFALQPASVKANDDVAWSKVVENPFDGPIVYDRNYKDDFVFVSSWSRQRIGVTYTQVNSVLLGYDYGSSVGYSDFSRYRRRGLGLGLGFLFGPRSPIYRRDITDNVPDSISLAINGNVYTYEDGPVSPELAAALASAPPQNIKIRLRWKDGTVRDTEIGRDTVRAWKTIFG
;
A
#
# COMPACT_ATOMS: atom_id res chain seq x y z
N MET A 1 -68.19 -18.64 45.03
CA MET A 1 -67.70 -18.85 43.64
C MET A 1 -66.69 -17.76 43.33
N ARG A 2 -65.41 -18.11 43.17
CA ARG A 2 -64.30 -17.20 42.87
C ARG A 2 -64.18 -17.09 41.35
N GLN A 3 -64.27 -15.88 40.79
CA GLN A 3 -63.86 -15.62 39.41
C GLN A 3 -62.44 -15.06 39.44
N GLN A 4 -61.51 -15.84 38.89
CA GLN A 4 -60.16 -15.41 38.53
C GLN A 4 -60.22 -14.89 37.10
N LEU A 5 -59.89 -13.62 36.89
CA LEU A 5 -59.67 -13.05 35.56
C LEU A 5 -58.18 -13.16 35.23
N LEU A 6 -57.88 -14.08 34.31
CA LEU A 6 -56.59 -14.24 33.64
C LEU A 6 -56.25 -12.98 32.84
N VAL A 7 -55.19 -12.27 33.23
CA VAL A 7 -54.56 -11.25 32.39
C VAL A 7 -53.58 -11.96 31.46
N LEU A 8 -53.89 -11.98 30.16
CA LEU A 8 -53.05 -12.49 29.10
C LEU A 8 -51.81 -11.59 28.95
N GLY A 9 -50.62 -12.14 29.21
CA GLY A 9 -49.34 -11.46 28.98
C GLY A 9 -49.03 -11.39 27.49
N CYS A 10 -49.08 -10.19 26.93
CA CYS A 10 -48.65 -9.90 25.56
C CYS A 10 -47.11 -9.92 25.52
N SER A 11 -46.53 -11.00 24.98
CA SER A 11 -45.07 -11.15 24.85
C SER A 11 -44.62 -10.47 23.55
N VAL A 12 -44.09 -9.27 23.65
CA VAL A 12 -43.48 -8.56 22.51
C VAL A 12 -42.09 -9.16 22.28
N PHE A 13 -41.95 -10.01 21.25
CA PHE A 13 -40.65 -10.39 20.70
C PHE A 13 -40.07 -9.20 19.93
N LEU A 14 -39.15 -8.46 20.57
CA LEU A 14 -38.27 -7.54 19.87
C LEU A 14 -37.22 -8.36 19.11
N ILE A 15 -37.53 -8.70 17.85
CA ILE A 15 -36.51 -9.15 16.90
C ILE A 15 -35.69 -7.91 16.54
N GLY A 16 -34.59 -7.69 17.26
CA GLY A 16 -33.59 -6.71 16.89
C GLY A 16 -32.94 -7.15 15.60
N PHE A 17 -33.39 -6.58 14.47
CA PHE A 17 -32.61 -6.60 13.23
C PHE A 17 -31.37 -5.73 13.48
N ALA A 18 -30.27 -6.34 13.92
CA ALA A 18 -28.97 -5.73 13.80
C ALA A 18 -28.72 -5.56 12.29
N SER A 19 -28.90 -4.34 11.79
CA SER A 19 -28.47 -4.00 10.45
C SER A 19 -27.01 -4.42 10.32
N PRO A 20 -26.62 -5.18 9.27
CA PRO A 20 -25.21 -5.36 8.99
C PRO A 20 -24.66 -3.96 8.76
N ALA A 21 -23.82 -3.48 9.68
CA ALA A 21 -22.98 -2.33 9.40
C ALA A 21 -22.13 -2.77 8.23
N PHE A 22 -22.47 -2.30 7.02
CA PHE A 22 -21.62 -2.47 5.86
C PHE A 22 -20.30 -1.80 6.21
N ALA A 23 -19.28 -2.59 6.52
CA ALA A 23 -17.93 -2.08 6.69
C ALA A 23 -17.59 -1.33 5.40
N LEU A 24 -17.45 -0.01 5.50
CA LEU A 24 -17.00 0.80 4.38
C LEU A 24 -15.65 0.24 3.94
N GLN A 25 -15.45 0.09 2.63
CA GLN A 25 -14.16 -0.36 2.13
C GLN A 25 -13.09 0.65 2.58
N PRO A 26 -11.98 0.20 3.20
CA PRO A 26 -10.89 1.09 3.55
C PRO A 26 -10.41 1.81 2.29
N ALA A 27 -10.07 3.09 2.43
CA ALA A 27 -9.50 3.83 1.33
C ALA A 27 -8.23 3.12 0.82
N SER A 28 -8.15 2.91 -0.49
CA SER A 28 -6.92 2.41 -1.12
C SER A 28 -5.82 3.42 -0.88
N VAL A 29 -4.69 2.99 -0.31
CA VAL A 29 -3.53 3.85 -0.06
C VAL A 29 -2.60 3.78 -1.26
N LYS A 30 -2.11 4.94 -1.70
CA LYS A 30 -1.13 5.07 -2.77
C LYS A 30 0.26 5.31 -2.22
N ALA A 31 1.23 5.02 -3.08
CA ALA A 31 2.65 5.20 -2.85
C ALA A 31 3.05 6.58 -2.30
N ASN A 32 2.36 7.63 -2.77
CA ASN A 32 2.63 9.02 -2.51
C ASN A 32 1.70 9.65 -1.45
N ASP A 33 0.86 8.84 -0.80
CA ASP A 33 0.01 9.34 0.28
C ASP A 33 0.85 9.73 1.50
N ASP A 34 0.44 10.80 2.16
CA ASP A 34 1.05 11.28 3.40
C ASP A 34 0.48 10.50 4.60
N VAL A 35 0.94 9.26 4.76
CA VAL A 35 0.57 8.38 5.86
C VAL A 35 1.79 7.99 6.69
N ALA A 36 1.56 7.64 7.95
CA ALA A 36 2.60 7.20 8.86
C ALA A 36 3.04 5.75 8.53
N TRP A 37 3.96 5.60 7.58
CA TRP A 37 4.50 4.30 7.16
C TRP A 37 5.10 3.53 8.33
N SER A 38 4.77 2.24 8.41
CA SER A 38 5.19 1.29 9.45
C SER A 38 4.92 1.74 10.88
N LYS A 39 3.94 2.63 11.07
CA LYS A 39 3.47 3.08 12.39
C LYS A 39 1.98 2.82 12.53
N VAL A 40 1.58 2.38 13.71
CA VAL A 40 0.17 2.22 14.05
C VAL A 40 -0.46 3.60 14.21
N VAL A 41 -1.58 3.82 13.53
CA VAL A 41 -2.40 5.02 13.66
C VAL A 41 -3.86 4.62 13.89
N GLU A 42 -4.61 5.50 14.53
CA GLU A 42 -6.05 5.31 14.70
C GLU A 42 -6.79 5.80 13.46
N ASN A 43 -7.58 4.95 12.85
CA ASN A 43 -8.47 5.28 11.75
C ASN A 43 -9.94 5.27 12.23
N PRO A 44 -10.73 6.30 11.95
CA PRO A 44 -12.10 6.41 12.45
C PRO A 44 -13.06 5.32 11.94
N PHE A 45 -12.70 4.59 10.88
CA PHE A 45 -13.49 3.50 10.31
C PHE A 45 -12.89 2.13 10.65
N ASP A 46 -11.57 2.00 10.48
CA ASP A 46 -10.88 0.72 10.60
C ASP A 46 -10.34 0.41 12.01
N GLY A 47 -10.32 1.41 12.91
CA GLY A 47 -9.62 1.36 14.19
C GLY A 47 -8.10 1.41 14.01
N PRO A 48 -7.32 0.70 14.85
CA PRO A 48 -5.87 0.61 14.71
C PRO A 48 -5.47 0.03 13.34
N ILE A 49 -4.66 0.78 12.60
CA ILE A 49 -4.18 0.40 11.26
C ILE A 49 -2.69 0.69 11.11
N VAL A 50 -1.98 -0.12 10.33
CA VAL A 50 -0.60 0.15 9.89
C VAL A 50 -0.51 0.06 8.37
N TYR A 51 0.34 0.91 7.80
CA TYR A 51 0.62 0.95 6.37
C TYR A 51 2.04 0.46 6.10
N ASP A 52 2.23 -0.27 5.01
CA ASP A 52 3.52 -0.72 4.51
C ASP A 52 3.71 -0.34 3.05
N ARG A 53 4.97 -0.18 2.65
CA ARG A 53 5.36 0.41 1.39
C ARG A 53 6.69 -0.20 0.96
N ASN A 54 6.71 -0.81 -0.21
CA ASN A 54 7.88 -1.47 -0.77
C ASN A 54 8.13 -0.99 -2.20
N TYR A 55 9.37 -0.62 -2.52
CA TYR A 55 9.79 -0.13 -3.83
C TYR A 55 10.84 -1.02 -4.44
N LYS A 56 10.68 -1.26 -5.74
CA LYS A 56 11.76 -1.67 -6.64
C LYS A 56 11.71 -0.85 -7.91
N ASP A 57 12.72 -0.99 -8.75
CA ASP A 57 12.84 -0.22 -9.99
C ASP A 57 11.64 -0.40 -10.93
N ASP A 58 11.00 -1.58 -10.89
CA ASP A 58 9.91 -1.99 -11.76
C ASP A 58 8.53 -2.02 -11.08
N PHE A 59 8.44 -1.77 -9.77
CA PHE A 59 7.16 -1.72 -9.07
C PHE A 59 7.14 -0.95 -7.76
N VAL A 60 5.93 -0.58 -7.36
CA VAL A 60 5.58 -0.12 -6.02
C VAL A 60 4.51 -1.02 -5.45
N PHE A 61 4.71 -1.51 -4.23
CA PHE A 61 3.72 -2.26 -3.48
C PHE A 61 3.34 -1.48 -2.22
N VAL A 62 2.05 -1.29 -2.01
CA VAL A 62 1.51 -0.62 -0.83
C VAL A 62 0.50 -1.55 -0.18
N SER A 63 0.51 -1.60 1.15
CA SER A 63 -0.50 -2.36 1.89
C SER A 63 -0.94 -1.65 3.17
N SER A 64 -2.16 -1.97 3.60
CA SER A 64 -2.75 -1.54 4.86
C SER A 64 -3.24 -2.75 5.64
N TRP A 65 -3.11 -2.71 6.96
CA TRP A 65 -3.39 -3.85 7.84
C TRP A 65 -4.22 -3.39 9.02
N SER A 66 -5.47 -3.82 9.09
CA SER A 66 -6.36 -3.66 10.24
C SER A 66 -7.06 -4.99 10.54
N ARG A 67 -7.76 -5.09 11.68
CA ARG A 67 -8.60 -6.26 11.98
C ARG A 67 -9.77 -6.41 11.00
N GLN A 68 -10.24 -5.30 10.42
CA GLN A 68 -11.39 -5.28 9.53
C GLN A 68 -11.04 -5.66 8.10
N ARG A 69 -9.80 -5.40 7.66
CA ARG A 69 -9.35 -5.71 6.30
C ARG A 69 -7.84 -5.64 6.15
N ILE A 70 -7.32 -6.40 5.19
CA ILE A 70 -6.00 -6.17 4.60
C ILE A 70 -6.21 -5.54 3.21
N GLY A 71 -5.67 -4.35 3.00
CA GLY A 71 -5.70 -3.64 1.72
C GLY A 71 -4.35 -3.74 1.02
N VAL A 72 -4.35 -3.92 -0.30
CA VAL A 72 -3.13 -4.07 -1.09
C VAL A 72 -3.27 -3.40 -2.44
N THR A 73 -2.20 -2.77 -2.92
CA THR A 73 -2.11 -2.18 -4.25
C THR A 73 -0.72 -2.44 -4.81
N TYR A 74 -0.66 -2.92 -6.04
CA TYR A 74 0.58 -3.15 -6.77
C TYR A 74 0.61 -2.25 -8.00
N THR A 75 1.55 -1.33 -8.05
CA THR A 75 1.77 -0.42 -9.17
C THR A 75 2.97 -0.90 -9.96
N GLN A 76 2.76 -1.34 -11.20
CA GLN A 76 3.85 -1.66 -12.12
C GLN A 76 4.40 -0.39 -12.75
N VAL A 77 5.73 -0.28 -12.82
CA VAL A 77 6.43 0.84 -13.43
C VAL A 77 7.29 0.31 -14.58
N ASN A 78 6.85 0.56 -15.81
CA ASN A 78 7.61 0.20 -17.00
C ASN A 78 8.34 1.44 -17.53
N SER A 79 9.64 1.33 -17.77
CA SER A 79 10.46 2.40 -18.34
C SER A 79 11.05 1.96 -19.67
N VAL A 80 10.66 2.62 -20.77
CA VAL A 80 11.15 2.33 -22.13
C VAL A 80 12.04 3.49 -22.58
N LEU A 81 13.29 3.17 -22.96
CA LEU A 81 14.19 4.15 -23.57
C LEU A 81 13.63 4.54 -24.95
N LEU A 82 13.22 5.79 -25.10
CA LEU A 82 12.71 6.32 -26.37
C LEU A 82 13.82 6.83 -27.29
N GLY A 83 14.98 7.17 -26.73
CA GLY A 83 16.10 7.70 -27.48
C GLY A 83 17.01 8.54 -26.59
N TYR A 84 17.82 9.37 -27.24
CA TYR A 84 18.75 10.27 -26.57
C TYR A 84 18.48 11.69 -27.04
N ASP A 85 18.26 12.62 -26.11
CA ASP A 85 18.13 14.03 -26.44
C ASP A 85 19.51 14.67 -26.59
N TYR A 86 19.62 15.62 -27.53
CA TYR A 86 20.66 16.63 -27.45
C TYR A 86 20.18 17.64 -26.43
N GLY A 87 20.71 17.56 -25.21
CA GLY A 87 20.52 18.63 -24.24
C GLY A 87 21.03 19.95 -24.86
N SER A 88 20.12 20.78 -25.36
CA SER A 88 20.38 22.20 -25.57
C SER A 88 20.39 22.83 -24.18
N SER A 89 21.44 22.55 -23.42
CA SER A 89 21.76 23.38 -22.27
C SER A 89 22.07 24.76 -22.82
N VAL A 90 21.06 25.63 -22.88
CA VAL A 90 21.26 27.07 -22.74
C VAL A 90 21.76 27.27 -21.32
N GLY A 91 23.03 26.92 -21.10
CA GLY A 91 23.71 27.25 -19.88
C GLY A 91 23.81 28.76 -19.84
N TYR A 92 23.07 29.39 -18.94
CA TYR A 92 23.58 30.62 -18.33
C TYR A 92 24.89 30.22 -17.66
N SER A 93 25.98 30.33 -18.42
CA SER A 93 27.30 30.34 -17.85
C SER A 93 27.30 31.53 -16.90
N ASP A 94 27.43 31.25 -15.61
CA ASP A 94 27.84 32.23 -14.62
C ASP A 94 29.13 32.87 -15.16
N PHE A 95 28.99 34.03 -15.79
CA PHE A 95 30.09 34.93 -16.16
C PHE A 95 30.63 35.59 -14.89
N SER A 96 31.04 34.77 -13.93
CA SER A 96 31.62 35.21 -12.68
C SER A 96 32.97 34.55 -12.52
N ARG A 97 34.00 35.34 -12.90
CA ARG A 97 35.44 35.16 -12.60
C ARG A 97 36.27 34.42 -13.64
N TYR A 98 36.52 35.06 -14.79
CA TYR A 98 37.88 35.17 -15.36
C TYR A 98 37.96 36.39 -16.29
N ARG A 99 38.27 37.56 -15.73
CA ARG A 99 38.83 38.67 -16.52
C ARG A 99 40.31 38.38 -16.75
N ARG A 100 40.70 38.05 -17.98
CA ARG A 100 41.93 38.57 -18.60
C ARG A 100 41.99 38.23 -20.11
N ARG A 101 41.86 39.29 -20.90
CA ARG A 101 42.33 39.50 -22.28
C ARG A 101 41.80 38.57 -23.38
N GLY A 102 41.05 39.18 -24.30
CA GLY A 102 40.95 38.71 -25.69
C GLY A 102 39.55 38.87 -26.26
N LEU A 103 39.39 39.76 -27.25
CA LEU A 103 38.17 39.86 -28.05
C LEU A 103 37.83 38.50 -28.68
N GLY A 104 36.62 38.02 -28.45
CA GLY A 104 36.08 36.84 -29.12
C GLY A 104 34.58 36.72 -28.86
N LEU A 105 33.77 37.18 -29.81
CA LEU A 105 32.36 36.82 -29.92
C LEU A 105 32.26 35.32 -30.24
N GLY A 106 32.42 34.47 -29.24
CA GLY A 106 32.31 33.03 -29.34
C GLY A 106 30.98 32.55 -28.79
N LEU A 107 29.93 32.56 -29.62
CA LEU A 107 28.74 31.73 -29.41
C LEU A 107 29.16 30.25 -29.53
N GLY A 108 29.74 29.70 -28.46
CA GLY A 108 30.04 28.29 -28.33
C GLY A 108 28.80 27.55 -27.88
N PHE A 109 28.02 27.00 -28.81
CA PHE A 109 27.05 25.96 -28.49
C PHE A 109 27.81 24.71 -28.04
N LEU A 110 27.98 24.55 -26.74
CA LEU A 110 28.42 23.27 -26.17
C LEU A 110 27.20 22.34 -26.23
N PHE A 111 27.18 21.44 -27.20
CA PHE A 111 26.26 20.30 -27.18
C PHE A 111 26.61 19.46 -25.95
N GLY A 112 25.73 19.46 -24.94
CA GLY A 112 25.90 18.64 -23.75
C GLY A 112 25.91 17.15 -24.09
N PRO A 113 26.42 16.27 -23.20
CA PRO A 113 26.35 14.83 -23.40
C PRO A 113 24.89 14.39 -23.61
N ARG A 114 24.69 13.43 -24.52
CA ARG A 114 23.38 12.86 -24.84
C ARG A 114 22.72 12.28 -23.59
N SER A 115 21.56 12.80 -23.22
CA SER A 115 20.79 12.30 -22.08
C SER A 115 19.72 11.32 -22.56
N PRO A 116 19.59 10.12 -21.97
CA PRO A 116 18.55 9.18 -22.34
C PRO A 116 17.17 9.74 -21.97
N ILE A 117 16.21 9.66 -22.90
CA ILE A 117 14.80 9.99 -22.69
C ILE A 117 14.04 8.68 -22.45
N TYR A 118 13.32 8.58 -21.35
CA TYR A 118 12.48 7.42 -21.04
C TYR A 118 11.00 7.78 -21.10
N ARG A 119 10.17 6.87 -21.63
CA ARG A 119 8.73 6.83 -21.35
C ARG A 119 8.52 6.00 -20.11
N ARG A 120 7.74 6.51 -19.16
CA ARG A 120 7.29 5.74 -18.00
C ARG A 120 5.80 5.46 -18.13
N ASP A 121 5.45 4.18 -18.15
CA ASP A 121 4.07 3.72 -18.10
C ASP A 121 3.81 3.14 -16.71
N ILE A 122 2.76 3.64 -16.05
CA ILE A 122 2.39 3.28 -14.68
C ILE A 122 1.04 2.57 -14.73
N THR A 123 0.93 1.40 -14.13
CA THR A 123 -0.32 0.62 -14.10
C THR A 123 -0.60 0.12 -12.69
N ASP A 124 -1.73 0.52 -12.14
CA ASP A 124 -2.19 0.08 -10.82
C ASP A 124 -3.03 -1.20 -10.96
N ASN A 125 -2.65 -2.23 -10.22
CA ASN A 125 -3.33 -3.52 -10.18
C ASN A 125 -3.57 -3.93 -8.71
N VAL A 126 -4.80 -4.31 -8.40
CA VAL A 126 -5.16 -4.89 -7.10
C VAL A 126 -5.16 -6.41 -7.24
N PRO A 127 -4.34 -7.14 -6.45
CA PRO A 127 -4.37 -8.60 -6.45
C PRO A 127 -5.65 -9.10 -5.78
N ASP A 128 -6.13 -10.28 -6.19
CA ASP A 128 -7.34 -10.92 -5.63
C ASP A 128 -7.05 -11.66 -4.34
N SER A 129 -5.79 -12.04 -4.10
CA SER A 129 -5.39 -12.64 -2.84
C SER A 129 -3.93 -12.37 -2.52
N ILE A 130 -3.64 -12.39 -1.22
CA ILE A 130 -2.30 -12.33 -0.64
C ILE A 130 -2.08 -13.57 0.21
N SER A 131 -1.00 -14.29 -0.06
CA SER A 131 -0.53 -15.39 0.78
C SER A 131 0.70 -14.95 1.58
N LEU A 132 0.72 -15.27 2.87
CA LEU A 132 1.80 -14.96 3.79
C LEU A 132 2.43 -16.24 4.33
N ALA A 133 3.77 -16.29 4.36
CA ALA A 133 4.50 -17.37 5.00
C ALA A 133 4.93 -16.93 6.41
N ILE A 134 4.26 -17.44 7.44
CA ILE A 134 4.50 -17.09 8.85
C ILE A 134 4.77 -18.38 9.63
N ASN A 135 5.93 -18.46 10.29
CA ASN A 135 6.31 -19.60 11.14
C ASN A 135 6.19 -20.98 10.44
N GLY A 136 6.44 -21.03 9.13
CA GLY A 136 6.36 -22.27 8.33
C GLY A 136 4.96 -22.60 7.80
N ASN A 137 3.93 -21.86 8.20
CA ASN A 137 2.56 -22.00 7.70
C ASN A 137 2.29 -20.94 6.61
N VAL A 138 1.42 -21.29 5.66
CA VAL A 138 0.95 -20.37 4.63
C VAL A 138 -0.50 -20.01 4.90
N TYR A 139 -0.75 -18.71 5.06
CA TYR A 139 -2.10 -18.18 5.23
C TYR A 139 -2.47 -17.39 3.99
N THR A 140 -3.68 -17.60 3.46
CA THR A 140 -4.20 -16.85 2.32
C THR A 140 -5.35 -15.95 2.78
N TYR A 141 -5.29 -14.71 2.37
CA TYR A 141 -6.34 -13.71 2.56
C TYR A 141 -6.84 -13.24 1.19
N GLU A 142 -8.15 -13.20 1.03
CA GLU A 142 -8.82 -12.79 -0.20
C GLU A 142 -9.55 -11.46 0.02
N ASP A 143 -10.50 -11.44 0.95
CA ASP A 143 -11.22 -10.22 1.33
C ASP A 143 -11.88 -10.35 2.71
N GLY A 144 -12.37 -9.22 3.21
CA GLY A 144 -13.18 -9.11 4.42
C GLY A 144 -12.39 -9.03 5.72
N PRO A 145 -13.06 -9.23 6.86
CA PRO A 145 -12.42 -9.25 8.17
C PRO A 145 -11.31 -10.29 8.27
N VAL A 146 -10.21 -9.91 8.91
CA VAL A 146 -9.09 -10.82 9.16
C VAL A 146 -9.57 -11.92 10.11
N SER A 147 -9.46 -13.19 9.67
CA SER A 147 -9.90 -14.32 10.48
C SER A 147 -9.13 -14.41 11.80
N PRO A 148 -9.72 -14.96 12.88
CA PRO A 148 -9.01 -15.11 14.15
C PRO A 148 -7.69 -15.89 14.04
N GLU A 149 -7.65 -16.88 13.15
CA GLU A 149 -6.46 -17.68 12.87
C GLU A 149 -5.35 -16.84 12.22
N LEU A 150 -5.68 -16.10 11.15
CA LEU A 150 -4.73 -15.21 10.49
C LEU A 150 -4.28 -14.08 11.42
N ALA A 151 -5.19 -13.51 12.22
CA ALA A 151 -4.86 -12.48 13.20
C ALA A 151 -3.86 -13.00 14.25
N ALA A 152 -4.07 -14.21 14.78
CA ALA A 152 -3.13 -14.84 15.71
C ALA A 152 -1.76 -15.11 15.05
N ALA A 153 -1.74 -15.52 13.78
CA ALA A 153 -0.50 -15.69 13.03
C ALA A 153 0.24 -14.36 12.82
N LEU A 154 -0.46 -13.29 12.44
CA LEU A 154 0.11 -11.94 12.28
C LEU A 154 0.65 -11.40 13.61
N ALA A 155 -0.06 -11.63 14.73
CA ALA A 155 0.37 -11.19 16.06
C ALA A 155 1.61 -11.93 16.58
N SER A 156 1.81 -13.18 16.15
CA SER A 156 2.93 -14.05 16.52
C SER A 156 4.06 -14.08 15.48
N ALA A 157 3.96 -13.22 14.46
CA ALA A 157 4.93 -13.14 13.40
C ALA A 157 6.32 -12.68 13.92
N PRO A 158 7.42 -13.29 13.45
CA PRO A 158 8.77 -12.88 13.85
C PRO A 158 9.06 -11.46 13.35
N PRO A 159 9.75 -10.59 14.12
CA PRO A 159 9.95 -9.18 13.79
C PRO A 159 11.03 -8.96 12.71
N GLN A 160 10.86 -9.60 11.57
CA GLN A 160 11.71 -9.59 10.39
C GLN A 160 10.86 -9.35 9.14
N ASN A 161 11.50 -9.18 7.98
CA ASN A 161 10.75 -9.10 6.73
C ASN A 161 10.02 -10.42 6.47
N ILE A 162 8.76 -10.32 6.03
CA ILE A 162 7.94 -11.49 5.69
C ILE A 162 7.69 -11.50 4.21
N LYS A 163 7.99 -12.64 3.58
CA LYS A 163 7.68 -12.89 2.18
C LYS A 163 6.18 -13.09 2.02
N ILE A 164 5.64 -12.43 1.02
CA ILE A 164 4.25 -12.54 0.62
C ILE A 164 4.17 -12.88 -0.87
N ARG A 165 3.09 -13.54 -1.26
CA ARG A 165 2.77 -13.85 -2.64
C ARG A 165 1.42 -13.23 -2.99
N LEU A 166 1.42 -12.41 -4.03
CA LEU A 166 0.25 -11.80 -4.62
C LEU A 166 -0.24 -12.68 -5.78
N ARG A 167 -1.55 -12.81 -5.92
CA ARG A 167 -2.18 -13.53 -7.04
C ARG A 167 -3.30 -12.69 -7.65
N TRP A 168 -3.36 -12.66 -8.98
CA TRP A 168 -4.41 -12.00 -9.77
C TRP A 168 -5.30 -13.01 -10.50
N LYS A 169 -6.47 -12.57 -10.99
CA LYS A 169 -7.49 -13.41 -11.66
C LYS A 169 -6.98 -14.11 -12.90
N ASP A 170 -6.03 -13.50 -13.59
CA ASP A 170 -5.37 -14.06 -14.77
C ASP A 170 -4.39 -15.20 -14.43
N GLY A 171 -4.21 -15.51 -13.13
CA GLY A 171 -3.29 -16.53 -12.63
C GLY A 171 -1.86 -16.01 -12.44
N THR A 172 -1.58 -14.74 -12.76
CA THR A 172 -0.29 -14.12 -12.51
C THR A 172 0.01 -14.14 -11.02
N VAL A 173 1.27 -14.40 -10.66
CA VAL A 173 1.76 -14.33 -9.29
C VAL A 173 3.00 -13.46 -9.18
N ARG A 174 3.13 -12.76 -8.06
CA ARG A 174 4.33 -11.97 -7.73
C ARG A 174 4.68 -12.13 -6.27
N ASP A 175 5.97 -12.31 -6.01
CA ASP A 175 6.50 -12.38 -4.65
C ASP A 175 7.08 -11.02 -4.28
N THR A 176 6.73 -10.54 -3.09
CA THR A 176 7.29 -9.32 -2.49
C THR A 176 7.42 -9.52 -0.98
N GLU A 177 7.73 -8.45 -0.25
CA GLU A 177 7.97 -8.50 1.19
C GLU A 177 7.23 -7.39 1.92
N ILE A 178 6.84 -7.69 3.16
CA ILE A 178 6.43 -6.72 4.16
C ILE A 178 7.62 -6.35 5.04
N GLY A 179 7.80 -5.05 5.28
CA GLY A 179 8.91 -4.55 6.09
C GLY A 179 8.81 -4.96 7.55
N ARG A 180 9.96 -5.30 8.16
CA ARG A 180 10.07 -5.70 9.57
C ARG A 180 9.37 -4.79 10.58
N ASP A 181 9.30 -3.48 10.31
CA ASP A 181 8.71 -2.51 11.23
C ASP A 181 7.18 -2.57 11.18
N THR A 182 6.60 -2.82 10.00
CA THR A 182 5.19 -3.16 9.83
C THR A 182 4.87 -4.49 10.51
N VAL A 183 5.71 -5.52 10.33
CA VAL A 183 5.54 -6.81 11.01
C VAL A 183 5.56 -6.65 12.53
N ARG A 184 6.42 -5.77 13.06
CA ARG A 184 6.42 -5.45 14.50
C ARG A 184 5.12 -4.79 14.95
N ALA A 185 4.55 -3.92 14.13
CA ALA A 185 3.29 -3.22 14.40
C ALA A 185 2.07 -4.17 14.42
N TRP A 186 2.12 -5.30 13.71
CA TRP A 186 1.04 -6.30 13.72
C TRP A 186 0.73 -6.82 15.12
N LYS A 187 1.73 -6.96 16.00
CA LYS A 187 1.49 -7.36 17.39
C LYS A 187 0.55 -6.40 18.13
N THR A 188 0.61 -5.11 17.84
CA THR A 188 -0.27 -4.11 18.47
C THR A 188 -1.68 -4.15 17.90
N ILE A 189 -1.82 -4.49 16.61
CA ILE A 189 -3.12 -4.47 15.91
C ILE A 189 -3.88 -5.78 16.15
N PHE A 190 -3.19 -6.92 16.07
CA PHE A 190 -3.78 -8.25 16.07
C PHE A 190 -3.57 -9.04 17.36
N GLY A 191 -2.65 -8.60 18.23
CA GLY A 191 -2.37 -9.23 19.53
C GLY A 191 -3.35 -8.85 20.63
#